data_AF-A0A7V8XJB7-F1
#
_entry.id   AF-A0A7V8XJB7-F1
#
_cell.length_a   1.000
_cell.length_b   1.000
_cell.length_c   1.000
_cell.angle_alpha   90.00
_cell.angle_beta   90.00
_cell.angle_gamma   90.00
#
_symmetry.space_group_name_H-M   'P 1'
#
loop_
_entity.id
_entity.type
_entity.pdbx_description
1 polymer ?
#
loop_
_entity_poly.entity_id
_entity_poly.type
_entity_poly.pdbx_seq_one_letter_code
_entity_poly.pdbx_strand_id
1 'polypeptide(L)'
;MKLPQAALDVARLGSINLHPALLPRHRGPIPLAWALRDGDGRFGITWHRMDAELDTGGILGQTSIPIEDDDIMITDFGPKIGTAAFGLLPQVLERVAAGDPGDAQSEEGASWAGHFEDDEYARVDWSQPVRRIHDQVRAWNLTFVLTDVVGPVAELDGERLRLVRTSLRDPGDGSRRIECGDGPLWIVESQSLRESS
;
A
#
# COMPACT_ATOMS: atom_id res chain seq x y z
N MET A 1 -13.37 -1.84 -4.71
CA MET A 1 -14.83 -1.62 -4.52
C MET A 1 -15.56 -2.75 -5.22
N LYS A 2 -16.53 -3.42 -4.56
CA LYS A 2 -17.30 -4.50 -5.18
C LYS A 2 -18.43 -3.88 -6.00
N LEU A 3 -18.50 -4.21 -7.28
CA LEU A 3 -19.60 -3.80 -8.15
C LEU A 3 -20.59 -4.97 -8.26
N PRO A 4 -21.92 -4.71 -8.26
CA PRO A 4 -22.89 -5.77 -8.49
C PRO A 4 -22.73 -6.32 -9.92
N GLN A 5 -22.98 -7.62 -10.10
CA GLN A 5 -22.85 -8.28 -11.41
C GLN A 5 -23.61 -7.55 -12.53
N ALA A 6 -24.83 -7.08 -12.23
CA ALA A 6 -25.63 -6.33 -13.17
C ALA A 6 -24.95 -5.04 -13.69
N ALA A 7 -24.06 -4.42 -12.91
CA ALA A 7 -23.28 -3.26 -13.36
C ALA A 7 -22.07 -3.69 -14.23
N LEU A 8 -21.43 -4.81 -13.87
CA LEU A 8 -20.31 -5.38 -14.64
C LEU A 8 -20.73 -5.81 -16.04
N ASP A 9 -21.95 -6.35 -16.17
CA ASP A 9 -22.53 -6.89 -17.40
C ASP A 9 -23.02 -5.81 -18.38
N VAL A 10 -23.10 -4.54 -17.97
CA VAL A 10 -23.49 -3.43 -18.86
C VAL A 10 -22.48 -3.24 -19.98
N ALA A 11 -21.20 -3.44 -19.69
CA ALA A 11 -20.13 -3.29 -20.65
C ALA A 11 -20.08 -4.50 -21.59
N ARG A 12 -20.27 -4.28 -22.90
CA ARG A 12 -20.26 -5.34 -23.94
C ARG A 12 -19.02 -6.26 -23.89
N LEU A 13 -17.87 -5.72 -23.48
CA LEU A 13 -16.60 -6.47 -23.40
C LEU A 13 -16.20 -6.82 -21.95
N GLY A 14 -17.15 -6.72 -21.02
CA GLY A 14 -16.92 -6.84 -19.58
C GLY A 14 -16.20 -5.63 -19.00
N SER A 15 -15.92 -5.73 -17.70
CA SER A 15 -15.21 -4.70 -16.94
C SER A 15 -13.81 -5.18 -16.55
N ILE A 16 -12.87 -4.25 -16.50
CA ILE A 16 -11.49 -4.47 -16.05
C ILE A 16 -11.17 -3.50 -14.92
N ASN A 17 -10.28 -3.91 -14.03
CA ASN A 17 -9.79 -3.09 -12.93
C ASN A 17 -8.26 -3.02 -12.95
N LEU A 18 -7.73 -1.87 -12.53
CA LEU A 18 -6.32 -1.69 -12.22
C LEU A 18 -6.15 -1.83 -10.72
N HIS A 19 -5.41 -2.86 -10.31
CA HIS A 19 -5.12 -3.15 -8.92
C HIS A 19 -3.64 -2.93 -8.60
N PRO A 20 -3.27 -2.10 -7.62
CA PRO A 20 -1.87 -1.80 -7.29
C PRO A 20 -1.25 -2.86 -6.37
N ALA A 21 -1.29 -4.12 -6.81
CA ALA A 21 -0.56 -5.24 -6.22
C ALA A 21 -0.14 -6.26 -7.28
N LEU A 22 0.73 -7.20 -6.91
CA LEU A 22 1.00 -8.39 -7.72
C LEU A 22 -0.03 -9.46 -7.35
N LEU A 23 -1.19 -9.46 -8.02
CA LEU A 23 -2.23 -10.46 -7.75
C LEU A 23 -1.67 -11.89 -7.96
N PRO A 24 -2.08 -12.87 -7.13
CA PRO A 24 -3.16 -12.82 -6.13
C PRO A 24 -2.80 -12.22 -4.76
N ARG A 25 -1.56 -11.77 -4.57
CA ARG A 25 -1.11 -11.14 -3.31
C ARG A 25 -1.77 -9.77 -3.14
N HIS A 26 -2.16 -9.45 -1.91
CA HIS A 26 -2.74 -8.18 -1.48
C HIS A 26 -4.02 -7.80 -2.24
N ARG A 27 -4.98 -8.71 -2.41
CA ARG A 27 -6.36 -8.37 -2.82
C ARG A 27 -6.98 -7.40 -1.81
N GLY A 28 -7.84 -6.47 -2.22
CA GLY A 28 -8.57 -5.60 -1.30
C GLY A 28 -8.16 -4.12 -1.29
N PRO A 29 -8.61 -3.34 -0.30
CA PRO A 29 -8.68 -1.89 -0.44
C PRO A 29 -7.35 -1.13 -0.30
N ILE A 30 -6.38 -1.61 0.47
CA ILE A 30 -5.13 -0.86 0.76
C ILE A 30 -3.84 -1.65 0.48
N PRO A 31 -3.68 -2.23 -0.73
CA PRO A 31 -2.55 -3.10 -1.07
C PRO A 31 -1.17 -2.43 -0.93
N LEU A 32 -1.06 -1.14 -1.23
CA LEU A 32 0.20 -0.42 -1.13
C LEU A 32 0.70 -0.33 0.33
N ALA A 33 -0.22 -0.09 1.27
CA ALA A 33 0.13 -0.07 2.70
C ALA A 33 0.60 -1.46 3.18
N TRP A 34 -0.03 -2.53 2.69
CA TRP A 34 0.36 -3.91 3.02
C TRP A 34 1.69 -4.32 2.43
N ALA A 35 1.99 -3.93 1.19
CA ALA A 35 3.30 -4.21 0.59
C ALA A 35 4.44 -3.57 1.41
N LEU A 36 4.25 -2.35 1.94
CA LEU A 36 5.21 -1.76 2.88
C LEU A 36 5.27 -2.50 4.21
N ARG A 37 4.11 -2.79 4.82
CA ARG A 37 4.01 -3.53 6.09
C ARG A 37 4.76 -4.86 6.03
N ASP A 38 4.60 -5.60 4.93
CA ASP A 38 5.21 -6.91 4.74
C ASP A 38 6.69 -6.82 4.37
N GLY A 39 7.19 -5.63 4.04
CA GLY A 39 8.58 -5.41 3.62
C GLY A 39 8.85 -5.85 2.19
N ASP A 40 7.85 -5.77 1.32
CA ASP A 40 8.01 -6.06 -0.10
C ASP A 40 9.02 -5.06 -0.70
N GLY A 41 9.92 -5.51 -1.58
CA GLY A 41 10.88 -4.63 -2.26
C GLY A 41 10.36 -4.02 -3.56
N ARG A 42 9.13 -4.39 -3.97
CA ARG A 42 8.51 -3.98 -5.24
C ARG A 42 7.01 -3.80 -5.07
N PHE A 43 6.44 -2.76 -5.67
CA PHE A 43 4.98 -2.65 -5.83
C PHE A 43 4.56 -3.33 -7.12
N GLY A 44 3.52 -4.16 -7.01
CA GLY A 44 2.86 -4.74 -8.17
C GLY A 44 1.79 -3.86 -8.75
N ILE A 45 1.52 -4.08 -10.02
CA ILE A 45 0.50 -3.37 -10.79
C ILE A 45 -0.13 -4.41 -11.69
N THR A 46 -1.43 -4.65 -11.51
CA THR A 46 -2.16 -5.70 -12.23
C THR A 46 -3.42 -5.12 -12.86
N TRP A 47 -3.57 -5.29 -14.17
CA TRP A 47 -4.85 -5.19 -14.84
C TRP A 47 -5.50 -6.57 -14.86
N HIS A 48 -6.74 -6.66 -14.38
CA HIS A 48 -7.48 -7.92 -14.35
C HIS A 48 -8.96 -7.72 -14.72
N ARG A 49 -9.61 -8.81 -15.12
CA ARG A 49 -11.08 -8.86 -15.27
C ARG A 49 -11.73 -8.67 -13.92
N MET A 50 -12.80 -7.89 -13.87
CA MET A 50 -13.65 -7.83 -12.69
C MET A 50 -14.62 -9.00 -12.70
N ASP A 51 -14.80 -9.64 -11.55
CA ASP A 51 -15.87 -10.60 -11.29
C ASP A 51 -16.67 -10.14 -10.05
N ALA A 52 -17.55 -11.00 -9.52
CA ALA A 52 -18.34 -10.69 -8.35
C ALA A 52 -17.51 -10.58 -7.07
N GLU A 53 -16.31 -11.15 -7.02
CA GLU A 53 -15.42 -11.11 -5.87
C GLU A 53 -14.33 -10.03 -6.04
N LEU A 54 -13.71 -9.64 -4.92
CA LEU A 54 -12.77 -8.52 -4.93
C LEU A 54 -11.39 -9.01 -5.39
N ASP A 55 -10.98 -8.48 -6.54
CA ASP A 55 -9.64 -8.63 -7.11
C ASP A 55 -9.23 -10.10 -7.42
N THR A 56 -10.20 -10.96 -7.73
CA THR A 56 -10.00 -12.39 -8.02
C THR A 56 -10.01 -12.76 -9.51
N GLY A 57 -10.56 -11.89 -10.36
CA GLY A 57 -10.75 -12.21 -11.77
C GLY A 57 -9.43 -12.34 -12.56
N GLY A 58 -9.53 -12.92 -13.77
CA GLY A 58 -8.38 -13.28 -14.59
C GLY A 58 -7.46 -12.11 -14.93
N ILE A 59 -6.15 -12.31 -14.80
CA ILE A 59 -5.11 -11.31 -15.03
C ILE A 59 -4.95 -11.06 -16.53
N LEU A 60 -5.00 -9.80 -16.94
CA LEU A 60 -4.80 -9.39 -18.34
C LEU A 60 -3.38 -8.87 -18.58
N GLY A 61 -2.75 -8.29 -17.56
CA GLY A 61 -1.37 -7.84 -17.62
C GLY A 61 -0.87 -7.42 -16.25
N GLN A 62 0.39 -7.69 -15.96
CA GLN A 62 0.97 -7.46 -14.65
C GLN A 62 2.43 -7.02 -14.77
N THR A 63 2.83 -6.06 -13.96
CA THR A 63 4.20 -5.56 -13.87
C THR A 63 4.52 -5.13 -12.44
N SER A 64 5.77 -4.72 -12.19
CA SER A 64 6.17 -4.18 -10.90
C SER A 64 7.20 -3.07 -11.03
N ILE A 65 7.22 -2.20 -10.04
CA ILE A 65 8.21 -1.13 -9.86
C ILE A 65 8.97 -1.34 -8.54
N PRO A 66 10.23 -0.91 -8.44
CA PRO A 66 10.95 -0.94 -7.16
C PRO A 66 10.30 -0.02 -6.13
N ILE A 67 10.48 -0.35 -4.85
CA ILE A 67 10.13 0.49 -3.70
C ILE A 67 11.41 1.14 -3.22
N GLU A 68 11.55 2.44 -3.42
CA GLU A 68 12.73 3.17 -2.96
C GLU A 68 12.54 3.62 -1.51
N ASP A 69 13.65 3.87 -0.81
CA ASP A 69 13.64 4.30 0.61
C ASP A 69 12.97 5.66 0.81
N ASP A 70 12.94 6.51 -0.21
CA ASP A 70 12.38 7.86 -0.16
C ASP A 70 10.92 7.94 -0.60
N ASP A 71 10.33 6.82 -1.06
CA ASP A 71 8.92 6.79 -1.44
C ASP A 71 8.03 6.74 -0.20
N ILE A 72 7.49 7.89 0.23
CA ILE A 72 6.82 8.02 1.54
C ILE A 72 5.31 8.25 1.39
N MET A 73 4.91 9.01 0.39
CA MET A 73 3.53 9.44 0.17
C MET A 73 3.00 8.92 -1.17
N ILE A 74 1.66 8.87 -1.31
CA ILE A 74 1.03 8.51 -2.60
C ILE A 74 1.45 9.43 -3.75
N THR A 75 1.84 10.67 -3.47
CA THR A 75 2.37 11.62 -4.46
C THR A 75 3.71 11.17 -5.05
N ASP A 76 4.48 10.37 -4.32
CA ASP A 76 5.76 9.82 -4.77
C ASP A 76 5.52 8.56 -5.61
N PHE A 77 4.60 7.70 -5.16
CA PHE A 77 4.24 6.44 -5.82
C PHE A 77 3.38 6.61 -7.08
N GLY A 78 2.42 7.53 -7.03
CA GLY A 78 1.35 7.67 -8.03
C GLY A 78 1.88 7.82 -9.46
N PRO A 79 2.85 8.71 -9.74
CA PRO A 79 3.43 8.85 -11.07
C PRO A 79 4.14 7.58 -11.57
N LYS A 80 4.88 6.88 -10.69
CA LYS A 80 5.58 5.62 -11.02
C LYS A 80 4.57 4.51 -11.35
N ILE A 81 3.54 4.36 -10.51
CA ILE A 81 2.46 3.41 -10.71
C ILE A 81 1.71 3.71 -12.01
N GLY A 82 1.32 4.97 -12.22
CA GLY A 82 0.61 5.39 -13.43
C GLY A 82 1.40 5.09 -14.69
N THR A 83 2.69 5.44 -14.71
CA THR A 83 3.56 5.18 -15.87
C THR A 83 3.62 3.69 -16.21
N ALA A 84 3.86 2.83 -15.22
CA ALA A 84 3.92 1.39 -15.43
C ALA A 84 2.55 0.78 -15.79
N ALA A 85 1.47 1.24 -15.16
CA ALA A 85 0.11 0.79 -15.45
C ALA A 85 -0.35 1.14 -16.88
N PHE A 86 -0.10 2.38 -17.32
CA PHE A 86 -0.47 2.83 -18.67
C PHE A 86 0.44 2.25 -19.75
N GLY A 87 1.69 1.90 -19.41
CA GLY A 87 2.57 1.15 -20.30
C GLY A 87 2.01 -0.23 -20.66
N LEU A 88 1.30 -0.90 -19.74
CA LEU A 88 0.64 -2.18 -20.00
C LEU A 88 -0.69 -2.06 -20.74
N LEU A 89 -1.33 -0.89 -20.69
CA LEU A 89 -2.72 -0.73 -21.11
C LEU A 89 -2.98 -1.11 -22.59
N PRO A 90 -2.11 -0.81 -23.57
CA PRO A 90 -2.33 -1.23 -24.96
C PRO A 90 -2.51 -2.75 -25.09
N GLN A 91 -1.60 -3.54 -24.52
CA GLN A 91 -1.68 -5.01 -24.52
C GLN A 91 -2.93 -5.51 -23.81
N VAL A 92 -3.29 -4.90 -22.68
CA VAL A 92 -4.50 -5.24 -21.93
C VAL A 92 -5.75 -4.98 -22.77
N LEU A 93 -5.84 -3.84 -23.45
CA LEU A 93 -6.98 -3.48 -24.31
C LEU A 93 -7.08 -4.39 -25.54
N GLU A 94 -5.96 -4.85 -26.10
CA GLU A 94 -5.94 -5.87 -27.16
C GLU A 94 -6.54 -7.20 -26.68
N ARG A 95 -6.11 -7.70 -25.52
CA ARG A 95 -6.70 -8.91 -24.89
C ARG A 95 -8.20 -8.72 -24.63
N VAL A 96 -8.59 -7.55 -24.12
CA VAL A 96 -10.01 -7.23 -23.88
C VAL A 96 -10.82 -7.23 -25.17
N ALA A 97 -10.32 -6.62 -26.24
CA ALA A 97 -10.97 -6.57 -27.54
C ALA A 97 -11.12 -7.95 -28.19
N ALA A 98 -10.17 -8.86 -27.93
CA ALA A 98 -10.22 -10.27 -28.34
C ALA A 98 -11.17 -11.14 -27.50
N GLY A 99 -11.75 -10.60 -26.43
CA GLY A 99 -12.62 -11.35 -25.52
C GLY A 99 -11.88 -12.31 -24.59
N ASP A 100 -10.59 -12.08 -24.35
CA ASP A 100 -9.76 -12.92 -23.48
C ASP A 100 -10.26 -12.86 -22.01
N PRO A 101 -10.54 -14.01 -21.36
CA PRO A 101 -10.95 -14.04 -19.95
C PRO A 101 -9.83 -13.66 -18.97
N GLY A 102 -8.59 -13.54 -19.42
CA GLY A 102 -7.41 -13.36 -18.59
C GLY A 102 -6.91 -14.67 -17.98
N ASP A 103 -5.71 -14.61 -17.43
CA ASP A 103 -5.04 -15.75 -16.81
C ASP A 103 -5.61 -15.97 -15.40
N ALA A 104 -6.13 -17.17 -15.12
CA ALA A 104 -6.73 -17.48 -13.82
C ALA A 104 -5.70 -17.27 -12.70
N GLN A 105 -6.15 -16.63 -11.61
CA GLN A 105 -5.31 -16.44 -10.43
C GLN A 105 -5.16 -17.75 -9.65
N SER A 106 -3.98 -18.00 -9.10
CA SER A 106 -3.77 -19.06 -8.10
C SER A 106 -4.33 -18.63 -6.74
N GLU A 107 -4.72 -19.59 -5.92
CA GLU A 107 -4.96 -19.34 -4.48
C GLU A 107 -3.68 -19.43 -3.67
N GLU A 108 -2.63 -20.05 -4.22
CA GLU A 108 -1.30 -20.06 -3.61
C GLU A 108 -0.73 -18.63 -3.60
N GLY A 109 -0.38 -18.15 -2.40
CA GLY A 109 0.16 -16.80 -2.20
C GLY A 109 -0.91 -15.69 -2.18
N ALA A 110 -2.19 -16.02 -2.27
CA ALA A 110 -3.26 -15.05 -2.12
C ALA A 110 -3.27 -14.46 -0.70
N SER A 111 -3.45 -13.14 -0.58
CA SER A 111 -3.57 -12.46 0.71
C SER A 111 -4.58 -11.32 0.63
N TRP A 112 -5.12 -10.92 1.78
CA TRP A 112 -6.10 -9.85 1.90
C TRP A 112 -5.50 -8.60 2.54
N ALA A 113 -5.60 -7.48 1.84
CA ALA A 113 -5.10 -6.16 2.20
C ALA A 113 -6.24 -5.23 2.66
N GLY A 114 -6.96 -5.66 3.69
CA GLY A 114 -8.00 -4.88 4.38
C GLY A 114 -7.44 -3.66 5.11
N HIS A 115 -8.31 -2.80 5.63
CA HIS A 115 -7.88 -1.65 6.43
C HIS A 115 -7.14 -2.11 7.70
N PHE A 116 -6.23 -1.28 8.20
CA PHE A 116 -5.64 -1.53 9.51
C PHE A 116 -6.68 -1.22 10.59
N GLU A 117 -7.11 -2.27 11.28
CA GLU A 117 -8.15 -2.22 12.32
C GLU A 117 -7.59 -2.53 13.72
N ASP A 118 -6.31 -2.87 13.82
CA ASP A 118 -5.64 -3.27 15.06
C ASP A 118 -4.76 -2.14 15.62
N ASP A 119 -4.95 -1.84 16.91
CA ASP A 119 -4.16 -0.88 17.68
C ASP A 119 -2.68 -1.30 17.84
N GLU A 120 -2.37 -2.60 17.76
CA GLU A 120 -1.01 -3.12 17.88
C GLU A 120 -0.14 -2.58 16.75
N TYR A 121 -0.60 -2.68 15.50
CA TYR A 121 0.13 -2.14 14.35
C TYR A 121 0.10 -0.60 14.30
N ALA A 122 -0.79 0.04 15.06
CA ALA A 122 -0.79 1.48 15.23
C ALA A 122 0.27 1.98 16.23
N ARG A 123 0.84 1.11 17.07
CA ARG A 123 1.86 1.50 18.05
C ARG A 123 3.26 1.26 17.49
N VAL A 124 4.15 2.24 17.72
CA VAL A 124 5.57 2.09 17.41
C VAL A 124 6.26 1.31 18.52
N ASP A 125 6.84 0.17 18.18
CA ASP A 125 7.75 -0.57 19.04
C ASP A 125 9.20 -0.25 18.62
N TRP A 126 9.88 0.57 19.43
CA TRP A 126 11.26 0.98 19.18
C TRP A 126 12.28 -0.16 19.27
N SER A 127 11.91 -1.33 19.82
CA SER A 127 12.80 -2.50 19.83
C SER A 127 12.90 -3.20 18.46
N GLN A 128 12.02 -2.85 17.52
CA GLN A 128 12.02 -3.41 16.18
C GLN A 128 13.19 -2.88 15.33
N PRO A 129 13.58 -3.61 14.26
CA PRO A 129 14.52 -3.12 13.27
C PRO A 129 14.10 -1.77 12.67
N VAL A 130 15.07 -0.89 12.40
CA VAL A 130 14.88 0.46 11.85
C VAL A 130 14.01 0.46 10.60
N ARG A 131 14.20 -0.55 9.73
CA ARG A 131 13.44 -0.75 8.50
C ARG A 131 11.95 -0.99 8.78
N ARG A 132 11.62 -1.82 9.77
CA ARG A 132 10.22 -2.15 10.11
C ARG A 132 9.47 -0.92 10.57
N ILE A 133 10.08 -0.11 11.42
CA ILE A 133 9.47 1.14 11.91
C ILE A 133 9.34 2.15 10.77
N HIS A 134 10.37 2.28 9.94
CA HIS A 134 10.32 3.16 8.77
C HIS A 134 9.19 2.80 7.81
N ASP A 135 9.04 1.51 7.47
CA ASP A 135 7.97 1.03 6.60
C ASP A 135 6.59 1.10 7.28
N GLN A 136 6.52 0.98 8.61
CA GLN A 136 5.29 1.23 9.37
C GLN A 136 4.81 2.67 9.18
N VAL A 137 5.70 3.67 9.31
CA VAL A 137 5.35 5.09 9.06
C VAL A 137 4.84 5.28 7.64
N ARG A 138 5.53 4.73 6.64
CA ARG A 138 5.15 4.85 5.24
C ARG A 138 3.81 4.15 4.95
N ALA A 139 3.59 2.96 5.51
CA ALA A 139 2.37 2.18 5.32
C ALA A 139 1.13 2.95 5.78
N TRP A 140 1.19 3.56 6.97
CA TRP A 140 0.10 4.37 7.51
C TRP A 140 -0.20 5.63 6.70
N ASN A 141 0.78 6.21 6.01
CA ASN A 141 0.55 7.33 5.07
C ASN A 141 -0.18 6.90 3.79
N LEU A 142 -0.24 5.59 3.49
CA LEU A 142 -0.98 5.03 2.36
C LEU A 142 -2.35 4.45 2.76
N THR A 143 -2.80 4.74 3.98
CA THR A 143 -4.16 4.40 4.44
C THR A 143 -5.12 5.55 4.19
N PHE A 144 -6.39 5.22 3.96
CA PHE A 144 -7.49 6.19 3.97
C PHE A 144 -8.16 6.14 5.34
N VAL A 145 -8.58 7.30 5.86
CA VAL A 145 -9.25 7.38 7.17
C VAL A 145 -10.69 6.87 7.04
N LEU A 146 -10.83 5.54 7.12
CA LEU A 146 -12.11 4.82 7.16
C LEU A 146 -12.25 4.02 8.47
N THR A 147 -11.26 4.09 9.35
CA THR A 147 -11.24 3.47 10.68
C THR A 147 -10.91 4.53 11.73
N ASP A 148 -11.27 4.28 12.98
CA ASP A 148 -10.94 5.16 14.11
C ASP A 148 -9.49 4.97 14.60
N VAL A 149 -8.74 4.04 13.97
CA VAL A 149 -7.37 3.72 14.33
C VAL A 149 -6.42 4.70 13.64
N VAL A 150 -5.64 5.41 14.45
CA VAL A 150 -4.64 6.37 13.98
C VAL A 150 -3.26 5.83 14.25
N GLY A 151 -2.43 5.74 13.22
CA GLY A 151 -1.05 5.26 13.33
C GLY A 151 -0.05 5.90 12.35
N PRO A 152 1.24 5.55 12.52
CA PRO A 152 1.75 4.90 13.72
C PRO A 152 2.01 5.96 14.80
N VAL A 153 1.82 5.56 16.05
CA VAL A 153 1.88 6.41 17.22
C VAL A 153 3.03 5.96 18.10
N ALA A 154 3.86 6.93 18.48
CA ALA A 154 4.92 6.75 19.44
C ALA A 154 4.66 7.59 20.70
N GLU A 155 5.10 7.08 21.83
CA GLU A 155 5.27 7.88 23.05
C GLU A 155 6.74 8.30 23.16
N LEU A 156 6.99 9.61 23.17
CA LEU A 156 8.32 10.19 23.27
C LEU A 156 8.29 11.40 24.20
N ASP A 157 9.18 11.44 25.20
CA ASP A 157 9.29 12.52 26.18
C ASP A 157 7.97 12.85 26.91
N GLY A 158 7.11 11.85 27.11
CA GLY A 158 5.79 12.03 27.72
C GLY A 158 4.71 12.59 26.78
N GLU A 159 5.02 12.76 25.49
CA GLU A 159 4.06 13.17 24.47
C GLU A 159 3.69 11.99 23.55
N ARG A 160 2.41 11.94 23.17
CA ARG A 160 1.90 11.00 22.17
C ARG A 160 1.95 11.64 20.78
N LEU A 161 2.73 11.06 19.88
CA LEU A 161 3.03 11.60 18.56
C LEU A 161 2.62 10.64 17.46
N ARG A 162 1.86 11.11 16.47
CA ARG A 162 1.75 10.41 15.18
C ARG A 162 3.00 10.70 14.36
N LEU A 163 3.71 9.66 13.93
CA LEU A 163 4.86 9.83 13.04
C LEU A 163 4.37 10.02 11.62
N VAL A 164 4.87 11.06 10.93
CA VAL A 164 4.47 11.40 9.56
C VAL A 164 5.59 11.07 8.58
N ARG A 165 6.84 11.38 8.94
CA ARG A 165 7.99 11.16 8.08
C ARG A 165 9.19 10.71 8.89
N THR A 166 9.87 9.68 8.42
CA THR A 166 11.13 9.18 8.99
C THR A 166 12.19 9.04 7.89
N SER A 167 13.45 8.95 8.31
CA SER A 167 14.60 8.74 7.42
C SER A 167 15.53 7.70 8.03
N LEU A 168 16.12 6.87 7.17
CA LEU A 168 17.13 5.87 7.52
C LEU A 168 18.56 6.44 7.50
N ARG A 169 18.71 7.67 7.01
CA ARG A 169 19.97 8.40 6.97
C ARG A 169 19.78 9.73 7.68
N ASP A 170 20.86 10.24 8.26
CA ASP A 170 20.86 11.54 8.91
C ASP A 170 20.46 12.65 7.91
N PRO A 171 19.30 13.29 8.09
CA PRO A 171 18.86 14.37 7.21
C PRO A 171 19.41 15.74 7.66
N GLY A 172 20.14 15.81 8.77
CA GLY A 172 20.66 17.04 9.36
C GLY A 172 19.72 17.68 10.39
N ASP A 173 19.92 18.99 10.59
CA ASP A 173 19.31 19.77 11.66
C ASP A 173 17.78 19.73 11.65
N GLY A 174 17.19 19.64 12.84
CA GLY A 174 15.73 19.65 13.05
C GLY A 174 15.07 18.27 13.08
N SER A 175 15.81 17.20 12.74
CA SER A 175 15.34 15.83 12.92
C SER A 175 15.65 15.28 14.32
N ARG A 176 14.80 14.38 14.81
CA ARG A 176 15.00 13.69 16.10
C ARG A 176 15.55 12.29 15.83
N ARG A 177 16.77 12.01 16.28
CA ARG A 177 17.39 10.67 16.20
C ARG A 177 16.90 9.77 17.34
N ILE A 178 16.42 8.57 17.00
CA ILE A 178 15.95 7.53 17.93
C ILE A 178 16.75 6.25 17.71
N GLU A 179 17.23 5.62 18.78
CA GLU A 179 17.85 4.29 18.69
C GLU A 179 16.76 3.22 18.59
N CYS A 180 16.83 2.39 17.55
CA CYS A 180 15.95 1.25 17.34
C CYS A 180 16.70 -0.07 17.56
N GLY A 181 16.07 -1.21 17.29
CA GLY A 181 16.64 -2.53 17.57
C GLY A 181 17.98 -2.83 16.91
N ASP A 182 18.24 -2.29 15.72
CA ASP A 182 19.46 -2.55 14.93
C ASP A 182 20.19 -1.27 14.45
N GLY A 183 19.75 -0.10 14.91
CA GLY A 183 20.39 1.17 14.57
C GLY A 183 19.46 2.39 14.66
N PRO A 184 19.95 3.56 14.23
CA PRO A 184 19.19 4.80 14.37
C PRO A 184 18.13 5.01 13.29
N LEU A 185 16.98 5.54 13.71
CA LEU A 185 15.96 6.15 12.86
C LEU A 185 15.91 7.65 13.13
N TRP A 186 15.69 8.47 12.10
CA TRP A 186 15.46 9.90 12.26
C TRP A 186 13.99 10.22 12.02
N ILE A 187 13.32 10.81 13.01
CA ILE A 187 11.98 11.39 12.86
C ILE A 187 12.17 12.76 12.23
N VAL A 188 11.63 12.93 11.02
CA VAL A 188 11.69 14.16 10.24
C VAL A 188 10.44 15.01 10.48
N GLU A 189 9.28 14.36 10.61
CA GLU A 189 8.01 15.03 10.85
C GLU A 189 7.11 14.17 11.74
N SER A 190 6.47 14.82 12.72
CA SER A 190 5.50 14.20 13.62
C SER A 190 4.41 15.20 14.02
N GLN A 191 3.24 14.69 14.37
CA GLN A 191 2.09 15.48 14.81
C GLN A 191 1.72 15.10 16.24
N SER A 192 1.56 16.09 17.12
CA SER A 192 1.11 15.85 18.50
C SER A 192 -0.36 15.42 18.51
N LEU A 193 -0.63 14.27 19.11
CA LEU A 193 -1.99 13.77 19.34
C LEU A 193 -2.44 14.26 20.73
N ARG A 194 -2.71 15.56 20.87
CA ARG A 194 -3.32 16.07 22.11
C ARG A 194 -4.74 15.55 22.19
N GLU A 195 -5.13 15.02 23.34
CA GLU A 195 -6.53 14.71 23.61
C GLU A 195 -7.33 16.02 23.46
N SER A 196 -8.35 16.00 22.60
CA SER A 196 -9.31 17.10 22.56
C SER A 196 -10.03 17.09 23.91
N SER A 197 -9.79 18.12 24.71
CA SER A 197 -10.45 18.33 26.01
C SER A 197 -11.96 18.47 25.88
#